data_AF-A0A067DBG3-F1
#
_entry.id   AF-A0A067DBG3-F1
#
_cell.length_a   1.000
_cell.length_b   1.000
_cell.length_c   1.000
_cell.angle_alpha   90.00
_cell.angle_beta   90.00
_cell.angle_gamma   90.00
#
_symmetry.space_group_name_H-M   'P 1'
#
loop_
_entity.id
_entity.type
_entity.pdbx_description
1 polymer ?
#
loop_
_entity_poly.entity_id
_entity_poly.type
_entity_poly.pdbx_seq_one_letter_code
_entity_poly.pdbx_strand_id
1 'polypeptide(L)'
;MLEDDFQEHLYEQKKQCIQRARRVFEKAINYYRTSAPELKEERAMLLEEWLNMESSFGELGDVSLVQAKLPKKLKKRRQTQSDDGLSAGYEEYIDYLFPEESQTTNLKILEAAYKWKKQKIVSDDE
;
A
#
# COMPACT_ATOMS: atom_id res chain seq x y z
N MET A 1 39.47 -11.81 -20.06
CA MET A 1 38.45 -12.58 -20.82
C MET A 1 37.78 -13.59 -19.91
N LEU A 2 38.46 -14.63 -19.41
CA LEU A 2 37.85 -15.58 -18.45
C LEU A 2 37.39 -14.97 -17.11
N GLU A 3 38.10 -13.96 -16.59
CA GLU A 3 37.71 -13.26 -15.35
C GLU A 3 36.48 -12.35 -15.54
N ASP A 4 36.30 -11.83 -16.77
CA ASP A 4 35.18 -10.95 -17.12
C ASP A 4 33.88 -11.77 -17.26
N ASP A 5 33.97 -12.94 -17.92
CA ASP A 5 32.87 -13.90 -18.03
C ASP A 5 32.39 -14.42 -16.66
N PHE A 6 33.33 -14.63 -15.71
CA PHE A 6 32.99 -15.06 -14.36
C PHE A 6 32.28 -13.96 -13.56
N GLN A 7 32.75 -12.72 -13.71
CA GLN A 7 32.15 -11.54 -13.07
C GLN A 7 30.72 -11.31 -13.60
N GLU A 8 30.50 -11.47 -14.90
CA GLU A 8 29.20 -11.35 -15.54
C GLU A 8 28.23 -12.44 -15.04
N HIS A 9 28.69 -13.69 -14.95
CA HIS A 9 27.86 -14.78 -14.42
C HIS A 9 27.44 -14.54 -12.96
N LEU A 10 28.36 -14.06 -12.11
CA LEU A 10 28.04 -13.73 -10.73
C LEU A 10 27.05 -12.57 -10.62
N TYR A 11 27.19 -11.56 -11.48
CA TYR A 11 26.26 -10.44 -11.56
C TYR A 11 24.85 -10.90 -11.93
N GLU A 12 24.72 -11.75 -12.94
CA GLU A 12 23.43 -12.28 -13.37
C GLU A 12 22.80 -13.19 -12.29
N GLN A 13 23.60 -14.01 -11.60
CA GLN A 13 23.12 -14.81 -10.47
C GLN A 13 22.57 -13.92 -9.35
N LYS A 14 23.27 -12.84 -8.98
CA LYS A 14 22.80 -11.89 -7.96
C LYS A 14 21.48 -11.25 -8.37
N LYS A 15 21.36 -10.82 -9.63
CA LYS A 15 20.13 -10.26 -10.18
C LYS A 15 18.96 -11.24 -10.07
N GLN A 16 19.17 -12.51 -10.38
CA GLN A 16 18.14 -13.55 -10.24
C GLN A 16 17.72 -13.75 -8.77
N CYS A 17 18.67 -13.75 -7.83
CA CYS A 17 18.36 -13.85 -6.41
C CYS A 17 17.49 -12.67 -5.92
N ILE A 18 17.84 -11.45 -6.33
CA ILE A 18 17.07 -10.24 -6.00
C ILE A 18 15.64 -10.34 -6.56
N GLN A 19 15.49 -10.79 -7.82
CA GLN A 19 14.17 -10.99 -8.42
C GLN A 19 13.32 -12.03 -7.67
N ARG A 20 13.93 -13.10 -7.15
CA ARG A 20 13.22 -14.09 -6.32
C ARG A 20 12.78 -13.48 -5.00
N ALA A 21 13.62 -12.67 -4.36
CA ALA A 21 13.26 -11.99 -3.12
C ALA A 21 12.11 -11.00 -3.33
N ARG A 22 12.13 -10.19 -4.41
CA ARG A 22 11.03 -9.30 -4.79
C ARG A 22 9.69 -10.02 -4.90
N ARG A 23 9.66 -11.20 -5.55
CA ARG A 23 8.44 -12.02 -5.67
C ARG A 23 7.86 -12.45 -4.31
N VAL A 24 8.71 -12.69 -3.30
CA VAL A 24 8.26 -13.03 -1.96
C VAL A 24 7.57 -11.83 -1.30
N PHE A 25 8.19 -10.63 -1.38
CA PHE A 25 7.58 -9.40 -0.89
C PHE A 25 6.25 -9.10 -1.59
N GLU A 26 6.21 -9.22 -2.92
CA GLU A 26 4.98 -9.01 -3.70
C GLU A 26 3.86 -9.96 -3.28
N LYS A 27 4.17 -11.24 -3.08
CA LYS A 27 3.20 -12.24 -2.61
C LYS A 27 2.65 -11.88 -1.23
N ALA A 28 3.52 -11.49 -0.30
CA ALA A 28 3.14 -11.10 1.05
C ALA A 28 2.31 -9.81 1.06
N ILE A 29 2.68 -8.79 0.29
CA ILE A 29 1.91 -7.55 0.15
C ILE A 29 0.53 -7.84 -0.47
N ASN A 30 0.47 -8.72 -1.48
CA ASN A 30 -0.80 -9.11 -2.07
C ASN A 30 -1.70 -9.81 -1.05
N TYR A 31 -1.15 -10.67 -0.19
CA TYR A 31 -1.90 -11.30 0.91
C TYR A 31 -2.51 -10.26 1.85
N TYR A 32 -1.74 -9.28 2.34
CA TYR A 32 -2.28 -8.21 3.18
C TYR A 32 -3.32 -7.36 2.44
N ARG A 33 -3.17 -7.18 1.12
CA ARG A 33 -4.14 -6.43 0.33
C ARG A 33 -5.47 -7.17 0.16
N THR A 34 -5.44 -8.50 -0.05
CA THR A 34 -6.66 -9.26 -0.43
C THR A 34 -7.28 -10.06 0.71
N SER A 35 -6.46 -10.59 1.61
CA SER A 35 -6.87 -11.59 2.60
C SER A 35 -6.87 -11.05 4.03
N ALA A 36 -6.10 -10.01 4.31
CA ALA A 36 -6.03 -9.36 5.62
C ALA A 36 -5.94 -7.81 5.50
N PRO A 37 -6.93 -7.16 4.85
CA PRO A 37 -6.91 -5.71 4.58
C PRO A 37 -6.94 -4.83 5.84
N GLU A 38 -7.35 -5.39 6.98
CA GLU A 38 -7.33 -4.74 8.30
C GLU A 38 -5.91 -4.63 8.90
N LEU A 39 -4.99 -5.51 8.49
CA LEU A 39 -3.60 -5.56 8.98
C LEU A 39 -2.71 -4.58 8.20
N LYS A 40 -3.08 -3.31 8.29
CA LYS A 40 -2.46 -2.22 7.54
C LYS A 40 -1.08 -1.83 8.06
N GLU A 41 -0.87 -1.96 9.37
CA GLU A 41 0.41 -1.65 10.01
C GLU A 41 1.49 -2.66 9.59
N GLU A 42 1.16 -3.95 9.62
CA GLU A 42 2.03 -5.04 9.20
C GLU A 42 2.40 -4.91 7.72
N ARG A 43 1.41 -4.55 6.89
CA ARG A 43 1.65 -4.24 5.47
C ARG A 43 2.59 -3.04 5.30
N ALA A 44 2.44 -2.00 6.11
CA ALA A 44 3.30 -0.83 6.06
C ALA A 44 4.74 -1.18 6.48
N MET A 45 4.92 -1.93 7.57
CA MET A 45 6.23 -2.41 8.02
C MET A 45 6.92 -3.27 6.96
N LEU A 46 6.16 -4.16 6.30
CA LEU A 46 6.70 -4.99 5.23
C LEU A 46 7.19 -4.17 4.03
N LEU A 47 6.49 -3.09 3.67
CA LEU A 47 6.93 -2.17 2.63
C LEU A 47 8.16 -1.36 3.03
N GLU A 48 8.24 -0.92 4.29
CA GLU A 48 9.44 -0.27 4.83
C GLU A 48 10.66 -1.22 4.75
N GLU A 49 10.48 -2.50 5.10
CA GLU A 49 11.55 -3.50 5.03
C GLU A 49 11.96 -3.83 3.58
N TRP A 50 10.99 -3.91 2.65
CA TRP A 50 11.31 -4.06 1.24
C TRP A 50 12.10 -2.86 0.71
N LEU A 51 11.76 -1.63 1.12
CA LEU A 51 12.50 -0.44 0.72
C LEU A 51 13.96 -0.50 1.20
N ASN A 52 14.17 -0.92 2.46
CA ASN A 52 15.51 -1.09 3.03
C ASN A 52 16.32 -2.15 2.28
N MET A 53 15.68 -3.27 1.96
CA MET A 53 16.26 -4.35 1.16
C MET A 53 16.68 -3.86 -0.23
N GLU A 54 15.83 -3.11 -0.95
CA GLU A 54 16.19 -2.54 -2.26
C GLU A 54 17.35 -1.55 -2.13
N SER A 55 17.35 -0.69 -1.10
CA SER A 55 18.45 0.24 -0.84
C SER A 55 19.78 -0.49 -0.55
N SER A 56 19.74 -1.68 0.04
CA SER A 56 20.93 -2.46 0.38
C SER A 56 21.67 -3.04 -0.84
N PHE A 57 20.98 -3.21 -1.97
CA PHE A 57 21.55 -3.84 -3.17
C PHE A 57 22.27 -2.86 -4.11
N GLY A 58 22.32 -1.57 -3.78
CA GLY A 58 22.99 -0.56 -4.60
C GLY A 58 22.41 -0.50 -6.01
N GLU A 59 23.27 -0.60 -7.04
CA GLU A 59 22.87 -0.51 -8.46
C GLU A 59 21.92 -1.62 -8.93
N LEU A 60 21.92 -2.78 -8.26
CA LEU A 60 21.00 -3.88 -8.58
C LEU A 60 19.62 -3.68 -7.93
N GLY A 61 19.55 -2.84 -6.91
CA GLY A 61 18.34 -2.48 -6.20
C GLY A 61 17.52 -1.43 -6.95
N ASP A 62 16.23 -1.37 -6.67
CA ASP A 62 15.35 -0.34 -7.18
C ASP A 62 14.32 0.07 -6.13
N VAL A 63 14.68 1.12 -5.38
CA VAL A 63 13.83 1.69 -4.32
C VAL A 63 12.54 2.30 -4.86
N SER A 64 12.51 2.71 -6.13
CA SER A 64 11.35 3.37 -6.73
C SER A 64 10.13 2.44 -6.82
N LEU A 65 10.39 1.14 -6.97
CA LEU A 65 9.36 0.09 -7.00
C LEU A 65 8.52 0.05 -5.72
N VAL A 66 9.14 0.36 -4.58
CA VAL A 66 8.53 0.26 -3.25
C VAL A 66 8.04 1.63 -2.78
N GLN A 67 8.79 2.69 -3.09
CA GLN A 67 8.45 4.05 -2.67
C GLN A 67 7.06 4.49 -3.17
N ALA A 68 6.68 4.11 -4.39
CA ALA A 68 5.37 4.38 -4.96
C ALA A 68 4.21 3.65 -4.24
N LYS A 69 4.49 2.63 -3.42
CA LYS A 69 3.52 1.81 -2.71
C LYS A 69 3.37 2.19 -1.24
N LEU A 70 4.28 3.00 -0.70
CA LEU A 70 4.31 3.34 0.73
C LEU A 70 3.03 4.06 1.16
N PRO A 71 2.44 3.70 2.31
CA PRO A 71 1.25 4.35 2.83
C PRO A 71 1.57 5.70 3.48
N LYS A 72 0.55 6.55 3.57
CA LYS A 72 0.57 7.75 4.40
C LYS A 72 0.06 7.40 5.80
N LYS A 73 0.84 7.74 6.84
CA LYS A 73 0.44 7.63 8.25
C LYS A 73 -0.58 8.72 8.58
N LEU A 74 -1.74 8.34 9.10
CA LEU A 74 -2.84 9.22 9.49
C LEU A 74 -3.15 9.02 10.96
N LYS A 75 -3.32 10.11 11.71
CA LYS A 75 -3.83 10.04 13.09
C LYS A 75 -5.35 10.13 13.05
N LYS A 76 -6.04 9.12 13.58
CA LYS A 76 -7.49 9.07 13.67
C LYS A 76 -7.94 8.93 15.12
N ARG A 77 -9.18 9.33 15.39
CA ARG A 77 -9.78 9.31 16.72
C ARG A 77 -11.05 8.47 16.68
N ARG A 78 -11.09 7.35 17.42
CA ARG A 78 -12.28 6.49 17.55
C ARG A 78 -12.92 6.72 18.92
N GLN A 79 -14.24 6.73 18.96
CA GLN A 79 -14.98 6.82 20.22
C GLN A 79 -15.05 5.42 20.84
N THR A 80 -14.61 5.29 22.09
CA THR A 80 -14.59 4.02 22.81
C THR A 80 -15.91 3.84 23.55
N GLN A 81 -16.57 2.70 23.39
CA GLN A 81 -17.76 2.35 24.17
C GLN A 81 -17.30 1.56 25.41
N SER A 82 -17.65 2.03 26.60
CA SER A 82 -17.56 1.21 27.82
C SER A 82 -18.71 0.21 27.85
N ASP A 83 -18.50 -0.90 28.56
CA ASP A 83 -19.48 -1.96 28.83
C ASP A 83 -20.81 -1.44 29.45
N ASP A 84 -20.77 -0.25 30.04
CA ASP A 84 -21.90 0.41 30.72
C ASP A 84 -22.69 1.40 29.83
N GLY A 85 -22.43 1.44 28.51
CA GLY A 85 -23.15 2.30 27.56
C GLY A 85 -22.85 3.81 27.65
N LEU A 86 -22.03 4.23 28.61
CA LEU A 86 -21.52 5.60 28.73
C LEU A 86 -20.26 5.78 27.86
N SER A 87 -20.17 6.91 27.14
CA SER A 87 -18.99 7.23 26.30
C SER A 87 -17.72 7.28 27.16
N ALA A 88 -16.84 6.31 26.96
CA ALA A 88 -15.64 6.09 27.77
C ALA A 88 -14.42 6.93 27.34
N GLY A 89 -14.59 7.79 26.34
CA GLY A 89 -13.53 8.67 25.83
C GLY A 89 -13.23 8.43 24.35
N TYR A 90 -12.13 9.04 23.91
CA TYR A 90 -11.62 8.95 22.54
C TYR A 90 -10.25 8.29 22.56
N GLU A 91 -10.05 7.27 21.73
CA GLU A 91 -8.75 6.62 21.52
C GLU A 91 -8.13 7.13 20.22
N GLU A 92 -6.89 7.62 20.29
CA GLU A 92 -6.09 7.98 19.12
C GLU A 92 -5.42 6.72 18.56
N TYR A 93 -5.67 6.42 17.29
CA TYR A 93 -5.05 5.29 16.59
C TYR A 93 -4.38 5.77 15.29
N ILE A 94 -3.30 5.09 14.91
CA ILE A 94 -2.63 5.32 13.63
C ILE A 94 -3.33 4.47 12.58
N ASP A 95 -3.79 5.13 11.53
CA ASP A 95 -4.30 4.48 10.32
C ASP A 95 -3.33 4.71 9.16
N TYR A 96 -3.39 3.82 8.18
CA TYR A 96 -2.54 3.86 7.00
C TYR A 96 -3.40 3.97 5.75
N LEU A 97 -3.12 5.00 4.94
CA LEU A 97 -3.77 5.19 3.64
C LEU A 97 -2.80 4.79 2.53
N PHE A 98 -3.12 3.70 1.83
CA PHE A 98 -2.30 3.24 0.71
C PHE A 98 -2.61 4.03 -0.56
N PRO A 99 -1.65 4.26 -1.46
CA PRO A 99 -1.86 5.00 -2.71
C PRO A 99 -3.02 4.46 -3.56
N GLU A 100 -3.17 3.13 -3.64
CA GLU A 100 -4.27 2.46 -4.35
C GLU A 100 -5.66 2.76 -3.76
N GLU A 101 -5.76 2.99 -2.45
CA GLU A 101 -7.04 3.32 -1.79
C GLU A 101 -7.46 4.77 -2.09
N SER A 102 -6.50 5.67 -2.32
CA SER A 102 -6.80 7.07 -2.66
C SER A 102 -7.48 7.22 -4.03
N GLN A 103 -7.07 6.43 -5.03
CA GLN A 103 -7.69 6.45 -6.36
C GLN A 103 -9.14 5.97 -6.32
N THR A 104 -9.44 4.90 -5.57
CA THR A 104 -10.81 4.35 -5.49
C THR A 104 -11.78 5.33 -4.82
N THR A 105 -11.32 6.13 -3.87
CA THR A 105 -12.16 7.13 -3.19
C THR A 105 -12.58 8.25 -4.13
N ASN A 106 -11.66 8.76 -4.96
CA ASN A 106 -11.95 9.83 -5.93
C ASN A 106 -13.00 9.40 -6.97
N LEU A 107 -12.94 8.14 -7.44
CA LEU A 107 -13.88 7.62 -8.43
C LEU A 107 -15.32 7.53 -7.89
N LYS A 108 -15.49 7.12 -6.63
CA LYS A 108 -16.81 7.05 -5.97
C LYS A 108 -17.47 8.43 -5.84
N ILE A 109 -16.69 9.48 -5.58
CA ILE A 109 -17.19 10.85 -5.49
C ILE A 109 -17.70 11.31 -6.87
N LEU A 110 -16.96 11.04 -7.95
CA LEU A 110 -17.37 11.40 -9.31
C LEU A 110 -18.63 10.65 -9.74
N GLU A 111 -18.74 9.36 -9.41
CA GLU A 111 -19.94 8.56 -9.69
C GLU A 111 -21.17 9.11 -8.95
N ALA A 112 -21.01 9.48 -7.67
CA ALA A 112 -22.07 10.09 -6.89
C ALA A 112 -22.52 11.44 -7.47
N ALA A 113 -21.56 12.28 -7.90
CA ALA A 113 -21.86 13.55 -8.56
C ALA A 113 -22.63 13.35 -9.88
N TYR A 114 -22.25 12.35 -10.68
CA TYR A 114 -22.95 12.00 -11.91
C TYR A 114 -24.41 11.56 -11.64
N LYS A 115 -24.61 10.72 -10.61
CA LYS A 115 -25.95 10.30 -10.17
C LYS A 115 -26.81 11.48 -9.71
N TRP A 116 -26.24 12.40 -8.93
CA TRP A 116 -26.94 13.61 -8.48
C TRP A 116 -27.36 14.50 -9.65
N LYS A 117 -26.46 14.72 -10.62
CA LYS A 117 -26.79 15.47 -11.84
C LYS A 117 -27.92 14.81 -12.63
N LYS A 118 -27.90 13.48 -12.78
CA LYS A 118 -28.96 12.73 -13.47
C LYS A 118 -30.32 12.87 -12.76
N GLN A 119 -30.34 12.86 -11.44
CA GLN A 119 -31.57 13.06 -10.66
C GLN A 119 -32.15 14.47 -10.85
N LYS A 120 -31.31 15.50 -10.89
CA LYS A 120 -31.77 16.88 -11.13
C LYS A 120 -32.36 17.10 -12.52
N ILE A 121 -31.81 16.45 -13.55
CA ILE A 121 -32.33 16.57 -14.91
C ILE A 121 -33.69 15.86 -15.04
N VAL A 122 -33.84 14.69 -14.41
CA VAL A 122 -35.12 13.96 -14.40
C VAL A 122 -36.21 14.73 -13.62
N SER A 123 -35.85 15.50 -12.59
CA SER A 123 -36.82 16.30 -11.84
C SER A 123 -37.19 17.65 -12.48
N ASP A 124 -36.44 18.13 -13.47
CA ASP A 124 -36.75 19.37 -14.20
C ASP A 124 -37.61 19.13 -15.47
N ASP A 125 -37.76 17.86 -15.90
CA ASP A 125 -38.56 17.44 -17.07
C ASP A 125 -39.96 16.86 -16.69
N GLU A 126 -40.36 16.90 -15.41
CA GLU A 126 -41.74 16.69 -14.91
C GLU A 126 -42.37 18.00 -14.43
#